data_AF-A0A8S3RW79-F1
#
_entry.id   AF-A0A8S3RW79-F1
#
_cell.length_a   1.000
_cell.length_b   1.000
_cell.length_c   1.000
_cell.angle_alpha   90.00
_cell.angle_beta   90.00
_cell.angle_gamma   90.00
#
_symmetry.space_group_name_H-M   'P 1'
#
loop_
_entity.id
_entity.type
_entity.pdbx_description
1 polymer ?
#
loop_
_entity_poly.entity_id
_entity_poly.type
_entity_poly.pdbx_seq_one_letter_code
_entity_poly.pdbx_strand_id
1 'polypeptide(L)'
;MVSEVEWNKLLDNDISIHESCNIFTHEFLKVTESCIPKKEVIIRSNDKIWFNSNLRKEIRKRDRFRKIFKKNKSMTNEKKFKNQRNRVNNLKKQIKQNFYENINENLNELKQTNSRVYWKIINSLLKEDRSSNDIPPMQNPSNNFEFSYDAKEKVDILNRYFCSIASLDANNTKVPDFDDRDDMIGLSRMFADDTSIGHTAPDETTLQSMINIDLQNINSWANDWLVKFNPNKTNIMLFSNKNSKK
;
A
#
# COMPACT_ATOMS: atom_id res chain seq x y z
N MET A 1 -25.05 26.74 -36.50
CA MET A 1 -24.36 25.43 -36.66
C MET A 1 -25.30 24.24 -36.43
N VAL A 2 -25.77 23.92 -35.21
CA VAL A 2 -26.80 22.83 -35.05
C VAL A 2 -28.14 23.24 -35.68
N SER A 3 -28.47 24.53 -35.62
CA SER A 3 -29.63 25.15 -36.26
C SER A 3 -29.54 25.26 -37.79
N GLU A 4 -28.36 25.00 -38.38
CA GLU A 4 -28.14 25.02 -39.83
C GLU A 4 -28.29 23.63 -40.45
N VAL A 5 -28.41 22.58 -39.63
CA VAL A 5 -28.68 21.23 -40.09
C VAL A 5 -30.16 21.13 -40.46
N GLU A 6 -30.45 20.75 -41.69
CA GLU A 6 -31.82 20.54 -42.17
C GLU A 6 -32.37 19.18 -41.69
N TRP A 7 -32.71 19.11 -40.39
CA TRP A 7 -33.19 17.89 -39.73
C TRP A 7 -34.40 17.25 -40.42
N ASN A 8 -35.30 18.05 -40.99
CA ASN A 8 -36.50 17.57 -41.68
C ASN A 8 -36.21 16.80 -42.97
N LYS A 9 -35.03 16.97 -43.58
CA LYS A 9 -34.60 16.17 -44.75
C LYS A 9 -33.89 14.89 -44.34
N LEU A 10 -33.31 14.86 -43.13
CA LEU A 10 -32.53 13.73 -42.60
C LEU A 10 -33.40 12.73 -41.83
N LEU A 11 -34.51 13.22 -41.26
CA LEU A 11 -35.45 12.45 -40.46
C LEU A 11 -36.79 12.41 -41.20
N ASP A 12 -36.84 11.58 -42.25
CA ASP A 12 -38.07 11.33 -43.01
C ASP A 12 -38.98 10.33 -42.29
N ASN A 13 -40.29 10.40 -42.53
CA ASN A 13 -41.30 9.58 -41.85
C ASN A 13 -41.24 8.08 -42.25
N ASP A 14 -40.58 7.75 -43.35
CA ASP A 14 -40.42 6.38 -43.85
C ASP A 14 -39.21 5.64 -43.23
N ILE A 15 -38.43 6.33 -42.38
CA ILE A 15 -37.24 5.76 -41.74
C ILE A 15 -37.62 5.16 -40.38
N SER A 16 -37.17 3.93 -40.12
CA SER A 16 -37.39 3.30 -38.81
C SER A 16 -36.85 4.17 -37.66
N ILE A 17 -37.50 4.14 -36.51
CA ILE A 17 -37.09 4.92 -35.33
C ILE A 17 -35.61 4.67 -34.98
N HIS A 18 -35.14 3.43 -35.12
CA HIS A 18 -33.76 3.09 -34.80
C HIS A 18 -32.77 3.76 -35.75
N GLU A 19 -33.07 3.79 -37.04
CA GLU A 19 -32.24 4.40 -38.06
C GLU A 19 -32.26 5.94 -37.95
N SER A 20 -33.42 6.52 -37.66
CA SER A 20 -33.57 7.94 -37.35
C SER A 20 -32.70 8.37 -36.16
N CYS A 21 -32.67 7.57 -35.08
CA CYS A 21 -31.81 7.82 -33.93
C CYS A 21 -30.31 7.76 -34.28
N ASN A 22 -29.90 6.83 -35.14
CA ASN A 22 -28.51 6.71 -35.59
C ASN A 22 -28.08 7.92 -36.43
N ILE A 23 -28.91 8.31 -37.41
CA ILE A 23 -28.67 9.48 -38.26
C ILE A 23 -28.59 10.76 -37.43
N PHE A 24 -29.54 10.94 -36.50
CA PHE A 24 -29.53 12.08 -35.59
C PHE A 24 -28.25 12.12 -34.77
N THR A 25 -27.90 11.01 -34.12
CA THR A 25 -26.71 10.92 -33.26
C THR A 25 -25.44 11.20 -34.06
N HIS A 26 -25.34 10.67 -35.28
CA HIS A 26 -24.18 10.87 -36.14
C HIS A 26 -24.02 12.35 -36.54
N GLU A 27 -25.06 12.98 -37.10
CA GLU A 27 -24.96 14.38 -37.52
C GLU A 27 -24.82 15.34 -36.34
N PHE A 28 -25.50 15.06 -35.22
CA PHE A 28 -25.31 15.83 -34.01
C PHE A 28 -23.86 15.75 -33.50
N LEU A 29 -23.31 14.54 -33.38
CA LEU A 29 -21.92 14.36 -32.96
C LEU A 29 -20.95 15.08 -33.91
N LYS A 30 -21.15 14.97 -35.22
CA LYS A 30 -20.34 15.66 -36.24
C LYS A 30 -20.34 17.19 -36.08
N VAL A 31 -21.49 17.80 -35.84
CA VAL A 31 -21.56 19.26 -35.56
C VAL A 31 -20.86 19.57 -34.24
N THR A 32 -21.12 18.80 -33.17
CA THR A 32 -20.48 19.05 -31.87
C THR A 32 -18.95 18.92 -31.94
N GLU A 33 -18.43 17.98 -32.72
CA GLU A 33 -16.99 17.81 -32.90
C GLU A 33 -16.33 19.02 -33.59
N SER A 34 -17.07 19.73 -34.44
CA SER A 34 -16.59 20.95 -35.12
C SER A 34 -16.62 22.19 -34.22
N CYS A 35 -17.57 22.25 -33.27
CA CYS A 35 -17.75 23.40 -32.40
C CYS A 35 -16.96 23.31 -31.09
N ILE A 36 -16.69 22.09 -30.61
CA ILE A 36 -16.07 21.87 -29.30
C ILE A 36 -14.55 21.78 -29.46
N PRO A 37 -13.77 22.67 -28.82
CA PRO A 37 -12.32 22.59 -28.85
C PRO A 37 -11.84 21.27 -28.25
N LYS A 38 -11.24 20.41 -29.07
CA LYS A 38 -10.64 19.15 -28.61
C LYS A 38 -9.26 19.42 -28.02
N LYS A 39 -8.97 18.80 -26.87
CA LYS A 39 -7.63 18.78 -26.28
C LYS A 39 -7.13 17.36 -26.18
N GLU A 40 -6.10 17.05 -26.95
CA GLU A 40 -5.41 15.77 -26.83
C GLU A 40 -4.60 15.72 -25.55
N VAL A 41 -4.85 14.71 -24.72
CA VAL A 41 -4.12 14.48 -23.47
C VAL A 41 -3.39 13.16 -23.57
N ILE A 42 -2.07 13.21 -23.44
CA ILE A 42 -1.25 12.00 -23.37
C ILE A 42 -1.38 11.41 -21.97
N ILE A 43 -2.15 10.33 -21.85
CA ILE A 43 -2.24 9.50 -20.65
C ILE A 43 -0.97 8.65 -20.54
N ARG A 44 -0.41 8.57 -19.34
CA ARG A 44 0.82 7.81 -19.05
C ARG A 44 0.58 6.89 -17.88
N SER A 45 0.03 5.71 -18.16
CA SER A 45 -0.29 4.68 -17.17
C SER A 45 0.92 4.23 -16.34
N ASN A 46 2.13 4.30 -16.92
CA ASN A 46 3.36 3.80 -16.28
C ASN A 46 4.06 4.84 -15.38
N ASP A 47 3.53 6.05 -15.28
CA ASP A 47 4.09 7.05 -14.37
C ASP A 47 3.91 6.61 -12.92
N LYS A 48 4.87 6.99 -12.07
CA LYS A 48 4.71 6.79 -10.62
C LYS A 48 3.60 7.70 -10.11
N ILE A 49 2.83 7.22 -9.15
CA ILE A 49 1.71 7.92 -8.52
C ILE A 49 2.06 9.32 -7.98
N TRP A 50 3.25 9.47 -7.39
CA TRP A 50 3.75 10.76 -6.91
C TRP A 50 4.32 11.66 -8.03
N PHE A 51 4.37 11.21 -9.27
CA PHE A 51 5.04 11.93 -10.36
C PHE A 51 4.15 12.99 -10.99
N ASN A 52 4.55 14.27 -10.90
CA ASN A 52 3.76 15.38 -11.42
C ASN A 52 4.34 16.04 -12.70
N SER A 53 3.53 16.87 -13.34
CA SER A 53 3.87 17.57 -14.58
C SER A 53 5.03 18.56 -14.42
N ASN A 54 5.16 19.19 -13.23
CA ASN A 54 6.25 20.12 -12.92
C ASN A 54 7.61 19.42 -12.87
N LEU A 55 7.70 18.30 -12.15
CA LEU A 55 8.92 17.47 -12.10
C LEU A 55 9.35 17.03 -13.50
N ARG A 56 8.38 16.67 -14.36
CA ARG A 56 8.64 16.34 -15.76
C ARG A 56 9.27 17.49 -16.53
N LYS A 57 8.75 18.71 -16.38
CA LYS A 57 9.30 19.91 -17.03
C LYS A 57 10.75 20.14 -16.59
N GLU A 58 11.04 20.02 -15.31
CA GLU A 58 12.39 20.21 -14.76
C GLU A 58 13.37 19.10 -15.19
N ILE A 59 12.91 17.85 -15.31
CA ILE A 59 13.69 16.74 -15.88
C ILE A 59 14.06 17.02 -17.34
N ARG A 60 13.12 17.48 -18.16
CA ARG A 60 13.39 17.85 -19.56
C ARG A 60 14.43 18.98 -19.67
N LYS A 61 14.35 20.00 -18.80
CA LYS A 61 15.35 21.07 -18.73
C LYS A 61 16.74 20.51 -18.39
N ARG A 62 16.83 19.63 -17.38
CA ARG A 62 18.09 18.94 -17.01
C ARG A 62 18.67 18.19 -18.21
N ASP A 63 17.85 17.42 -18.92
CA ASP A 63 18.30 16.62 -20.06
C ASP A 63 18.74 17.47 -21.23
N ARG A 64 18.07 18.61 -21.46
CA ARG A 64 18.52 19.63 -22.42
C ARG A 64 19.90 20.17 -22.05
N PHE A 65 20.13 20.56 -20.80
CA PHE A 65 21.46 21.02 -20.34
C PHE A 65 22.51 19.92 -20.42
N ARG A 66 22.16 18.66 -20.14
CA ARG A 66 23.05 17.51 -20.31
C ARG A 66 23.51 17.37 -21.76
N LYS A 67 22.60 17.49 -22.72
CA LYS A 67 22.91 17.44 -24.16
C LYS A 67 23.84 18.59 -24.56
N ILE A 68 23.56 19.81 -24.11
CA ILE A 68 24.39 21.00 -24.40
C ILE A 68 25.79 20.82 -23.82
N PHE A 69 25.92 20.40 -22.56
CA PHE A 69 27.21 20.14 -21.92
C PHE A 69 28.01 19.04 -22.62
N LYS A 70 27.35 17.95 -23.04
CA LYS A 70 28.02 16.89 -23.81
C LYS A 70 28.55 17.37 -25.16
N LYS A 71 27.85 18.30 -25.82
CA LYS A 71 28.27 18.88 -27.10
C LYS A 71 29.38 19.93 -26.92
N ASN A 72 29.30 20.75 -25.87
CA ASN A 72 30.28 21.80 -25.56
C ASN A 72 30.62 21.78 -24.06
N LYS A 73 31.78 21.18 -23.75
CA LYS A 73 32.31 20.96 -22.39
C LYS A 73 32.92 22.23 -21.79
N SER A 74 32.13 23.30 -21.72
CA SER A 74 32.50 24.53 -21.01
C SER A 74 32.14 24.43 -19.53
N MET A 75 32.97 25.05 -18.68
CA MET A 75 32.73 25.21 -17.23
C MET A 75 31.35 25.81 -16.93
N THR A 76 30.88 26.75 -17.76
CA THR A 76 29.57 27.40 -17.59
C THR A 76 28.41 26.43 -17.84
N ASN A 77 28.51 25.60 -18.88
CA ASN A 77 27.52 24.58 -19.23
C ASN A 77 27.51 23.46 -18.20
N GLU A 78 28.67 23.09 -17.66
CA GLU A 78 28.80 22.13 -16.58
C GLU A 78 28.08 22.63 -15.31
N LYS A 79 28.31 23.88 -14.92
CA LYS A 79 27.65 24.51 -13.76
C LYS A 79 26.12 24.55 -13.94
N LYS A 80 25.64 24.95 -15.14
CA LYS A 80 24.20 24.95 -15.47
C LYS A 80 23.58 23.55 -15.35
N PHE A 81 24.25 22.52 -15.89
CA PHE A 81 23.77 21.13 -15.79
C PHE A 81 23.77 20.64 -14.34
N LYS A 82 24.85 20.86 -13.58
CA LYS A 82 24.96 20.44 -12.17
C LYS A 82 23.88 21.10 -11.30
N ASN A 83 23.66 22.41 -11.45
CA ASN A 83 22.62 23.14 -10.73
C ASN A 83 21.22 22.57 -11.02
N GLN A 84 20.90 22.37 -12.31
CA GLN A 84 19.60 21.82 -12.69
C GLN A 84 19.43 20.35 -12.25
N ARG A 85 20.49 19.55 -12.27
CA ARG A 85 20.49 18.17 -11.76
C ARG A 85 20.17 18.16 -10.26
N ASN A 86 20.82 19.01 -9.48
CA ASN A 86 20.59 19.11 -8.04
C ASN A 86 19.16 19.60 -7.75
N ARG A 87 18.66 20.59 -8.51
CA ARG A 87 17.27 21.05 -8.43
C ARG A 87 16.27 19.90 -8.67
N VAL A 88 16.47 19.10 -9.72
CA VAL A 88 15.62 17.94 -10.02
C VAL A 88 15.67 16.90 -8.90
N ASN A 89 16.85 16.63 -8.34
CA ASN A 89 16.99 15.67 -7.24
C ASN A 89 16.25 16.13 -5.99
N ASN A 90 16.40 17.41 -5.61
CA ASN A 90 15.71 17.99 -4.46
C ASN A 90 14.19 18.00 -4.69
N LEU A 91 13.75 18.43 -5.87
CA LEU A 91 12.33 18.46 -6.22
C LEU A 91 11.71 17.05 -6.22
N LYS A 92 12.44 16.04 -6.70
CA LYS A 92 12.00 14.65 -6.64
C LYS A 92 11.84 14.17 -5.18
N LYS A 93 12.76 14.55 -4.29
CA LYS A 93 12.68 14.23 -2.86
C LYS A 93 11.46 14.88 -2.22
N GLN A 94 11.28 16.19 -2.42
CA GLN A 94 10.15 16.96 -1.90
C GLN A 94 8.80 16.42 -2.37
N ILE A 95 8.64 16.22 -3.69
CA ILE A 95 7.37 15.73 -4.23
C ILE A 95 7.02 14.34 -3.69
N LYS A 96 8.02 13.45 -3.57
CA LYS A 96 7.80 12.12 -3.00
C LYS A 96 7.35 12.24 -1.54
N GLN A 97 8.04 13.06 -0.75
CA GLN A 97 7.74 13.26 0.66
C GLN A 97 6.33 13.83 0.86
N ASN A 98 6.01 14.96 0.23
CA ASN A 98 4.70 15.61 0.33
C ASN A 98 3.55 14.68 -0.08
N PHE A 99 3.78 13.81 -1.07
CA PHE A 99 2.76 12.84 -1.50
C PHE A 99 2.44 11.81 -0.40
N TYR A 100 3.47 11.24 0.24
CA TYR A 100 3.26 10.25 1.29
C TYR A 100 2.73 10.89 2.59
N GLU A 101 3.16 12.10 2.92
CA GLU A 101 2.61 12.88 4.04
C GLU A 101 1.11 13.14 3.83
N ASN A 102 0.72 13.66 2.66
CA ASN A 102 -0.68 13.89 2.32
C ASN A 102 -1.52 12.60 2.35
N ILE A 103 -0.99 11.49 1.83
CA ILE A 103 -1.67 10.20 1.90
C ILE A 103 -1.86 9.74 3.34
N ASN A 104 -0.84 9.82 4.19
CA ASN A 104 -0.94 9.40 5.58
C ASN A 104 -1.96 10.24 6.37
N GLU A 105 -2.00 11.55 6.11
CA GLU A 105 -2.97 12.45 6.73
C GLU A 105 -4.42 12.13 6.31
N ASN A 106 -4.63 11.87 5.02
CA ASN A 106 -5.98 11.73 4.45
C ASN A 106 -6.47 10.29 4.37
N LEU A 107 -5.64 9.26 4.59
CA LEU A 107 -6.02 7.84 4.43
C LEU A 107 -7.18 7.44 5.35
N ASN A 108 -7.16 7.89 6.60
CA ASN A 108 -8.20 7.58 7.59
C ASN A 108 -9.54 8.23 7.22
N GLU A 109 -9.49 9.47 6.73
CA GLU A 109 -10.68 10.21 6.27
C GLU A 109 -11.24 9.61 4.98
N LEU A 110 -10.37 9.25 4.02
CA LEU A 110 -10.75 8.62 2.75
C LEU A 110 -11.41 7.26 2.95
N LYS A 111 -11.04 6.50 3.98
CA LYS A 111 -11.68 5.23 4.32
C LYS A 111 -13.18 5.42 4.62
N GLN A 112 -13.53 6.51 5.31
CA GLN A 112 -14.90 6.80 5.73
C GLN A 112 -15.70 7.54 4.66
N THR A 113 -15.09 8.48 3.95
CA THR A 113 -15.76 9.35 2.98
C THR A 113 -15.85 8.76 1.57
N ASN A 114 -14.81 8.05 1.12
CA ASN A 114 -14.72 7.55 -0.26
C ASN A 114 -13.84 6.29 -0.36
N SER A 115 -14.42 5.17 0.10
CA SER A 115 -13.76 3.86 0.11
C SER A 115 -13.26 3.42 -1.27
N ARG A 116 -13.90 3.84 -2.36
CA ARG A 116 -13.46 3.53 -3.73
C ARG A 116 -12.15 4.22 -4.09
N VAL A 117 -11.98 5.49 -3.73
CA VAL A 117 -10.74 6.24 -3.93
C VAL A 117 -9.64 5.69 -3.02
N TYR A 118 -9.97 5.36 -1.78
CA TYR A 118 -9.06 4.68 -0.85
C TYR A 118 -8.46 3.41 -1.47
N TRP A 119 -9.30 2.48 -1.91
CA TRP A 119 -8.84 1.22 -2.50
C TRP A 119 -8.08 1.42 -3.82
N LYS A 120 -8.45 2.43 -4.61
CA LYS A 120 -7.69 2.80 -5.81
C LYS A 120 -6.27 3.27 -5.49
N ILE A 121 -6.10 4.05 -4.43
CA ILE A 121 -4.78 4.52 -3.98
C ILE A 121 -3.97 3.35 -3.41
N ILE A 122 -4.56 2.53 -2.54
CA ILE A 122 -3.93 1.34 -1.96
C ILE A 122 -3.45 0.38 -3.05
N ASN A 123 -4.31 0.03 -4.02
CA ASN A 123 -3.93 -0.86 -5.13
C ASN A 123 -2.89 -0.24 -6.07
N SER A 124 -2.76 1.09 -6.09
CA SER A 124 -1.69 1.76 -6.86
C SER A 124 -0.35 1.80 -6.12
N LEU A 125 -0.38 1.76 -4.79
CA LEU A 125 0.80 1.73 -3.90
C LEU A 125 1.36 0.33 -3.78
N LEU A 126 0.47 -0.63 -3.53
CA LEU A 126 0.72 -2.06 -3.60
C LEU A 126 0.74 -2.41 -5.08
N LYS A 127 1.88 -2.19 -5.74
CA LYS A 127 2.05 -2.64 -7.13
C LYS A 127 1.46 -4.03 -7.26
N GLU A 128 0.45 -4.20 -8.10
CA GLU A 128 0.10 -5.52 -8.62
C GLU A 128 1.35 -6.00 -9.35
N ASP A 129 2.18 -6.78 -8.66
CA ASP A 129 2.96 -7.78 -9.37
C ASP A 129 1.91 -8.65 -10.05
N ARG A 130 1.62 -8.31 -11.31
CA ARG A 130 0.99 -9.21 -12.26
C ARG A 130 1.96 -10.32 -12.66
N SER A 131 2.87 -10.72 -11.76
CA SER A 131 3.27 -12.11 -11.80
C SER A 131 1.98 -12.86 -11.53
N SER A 132 1.59 -13.73 -12.46
CA SER A 132 0.75 -14.85 -12.11
C SER A 132 1.54 -15.64 -11.06
N ASN A 133 1.52 -15.18 -9.81
CA ASN A 133 1.82 -16.01 -8.66
C ASN A 133 0.60 -16.92 -8.51
N ASP A 134 0.32 -17.69 -9.56
CA ASP A 134 -0.61 -18.78 -9.47
C ASP A 134 0.05 -19.75 -8.51
N ILE A 135 -0.47 -19.75 -7.29
CA ILE A 135 -0.16 -20.75 -6.29
C ILE A 135 -0.28 -22.10 -7.01
N PRO A 136 0.76 -22.96 -6.99
CA PRO A 136 0.71 -24.24 -7.66
C PRO A 136 -0.55 -25.03 -7.29
N PRO A 137 -1.04 -25.90 -8.18
CA PRO A 137 -2.20 -26.73 -7.88
C PRO A 137 -2.01 -27.47 -6.55
N MET A 138 -3.04 -27.43 -5.70
CA MET A 138 -2.99 -28.05 -4.38
C MET A 138 -3.79 -29.34 -4.38
N GLN A 139 -3.24 -30.39 -3.77
CA GLN A 139 -4.00 -31.63 -3.58
C GLN A 139 -5.03 -31.44 -2.47
N ASN A 140 -6.27 -31.87 -2.73
CA ASN A 140 -7.33 -31.87 -1.73
C ASN A 140 -7.36 -33.20 -0.98
N PRO A 141 -6.96 -33.24 0.32
CA PRO A 141 -6.97 -34.49 1.09
C PRO A 141 -8.39 -35.06 1.25
N SER A 142 -9.41 -34.21 1.20
CA SER A 142 -10.82 -34.59 1.35
C SER A 142 -11.46 -35.10 0.06
N ASN A 143 -10.84 -34.89 -1.10
CA ASN A 143 -11.33 -35.35 -2.40
C ASN A 143 -10.26 -36.20 -3.09
N ASN A 144 -9.85 -37.29 -2.43
CA ASN A 144 -8.98 -38.31 -2.99
C ASN A 144 -7.64 -37.77 -3.58
N PHE A 145 -7.10 -36.69 -3.00
CA PHE A 145 -5.86 -36.01 -3.43
C PHE A 145 -5.92 -35.40 -4.85
N GLU A 146 -7.12 -35.11 -5.36
CA GLU A 146 -7.28 -34.43 -6.64
C GLU A 146 -6.73 -33.00 -6.59
N PHE A 147 -6.16 -32.54 -7.71
CA PHE A 147 -5.53 -31.22 -7.80
C PHE A 147 -6.57 -30.13 -8.04
N SER A 148 -6.63 -29.15 -7.13
CA SER A 148 -7.40 -27.92 -7.29
C SER A 148 -6.57 -26.83 -7.96
N TYR A 149 -7.10 -26.30 -9.06
CA TYR A 149 -6.49 -25.24 -9.85
C TYR A 149 -7.11 -23.87 -9.56
N ASP A 150 -8.37 -23.84 -9.12
CA ASP A 150 -9.09 -22.61 -8.78
C ASP A 150 -8.61 -21.99 -7.46
N ALA A 151 -8.55 -20.66 -7.42
CA ALA A 151 -8.05 -19.93 -6.26
C ALA A 151 -8.97 -20.07 -5.04
N LYS A 152 -10.29 -20.10 -5.25
CA LYS A 152 -11.26 -20.24 -4.16
C LYS A 152 -11.18 -21.64 -3.55
N GLU A 153 -11.10 -22.67 -4.39
CA GLU A 153 -10.92 -24.04 -3.91
C GLU A 153 -9.65 -24.23 -3.08
N LYS A 154 -8.52 -23.63 -3.50
CA LYS A 154 -7.25 -23.67 -2.74
C LYS A 154 -7.40 -23.05 -1.35
N VAL A 155 -8.06 -21.89 -1.26
CA VAL A 155 -8.33 -21.22 0.02
C VAL A 155 -9.20 -22.09 0.92
N ASP A 156 -10.24 -22.71 0.36
CA ASP A 156 -11.14 -23.59 1.12
C ASP A 156 -10.42 -24.86 1.63
N ILE A 157 -9.50 -25.43 0.84
CA ILE A 157 -8.66 -26.57 1.25
C ILE A 157 -7.76 -26.17 2.42
N LEU A 158 -7.05 -25.04 2.29
CA LEU A 158 -6.19 -24.53 3.37
C LEU A 158 -6.99 -24.26 4.63
N ASN A 159 -8.12 -23.58 4.52
CA ASN A 159 -8.98 -23.26 5.66
C ASN A 159 -9.45 -24.53 6.38
N ARG A 160 -9.97 -25.51 5.63
CA ARG A 160 -10.38 -26.81 6.19
C ARG A 160 -9.23 -27.52 6.89
N TYR A 161 -8.05 -27.55 6.28
CA TYR A 161 -6.87 -28.16 6.89
C TYR A 161 -6.47 -27.46 8.18
N PHE A 162 -6.33 -26.13 8.17
CA PHE A 162 -5.94 -25.37 9.36
C PHE A 162 -6.99 -25.45 10.48
N CYS A 163 -8.28 -25.44 10.16
CA CYS A 163 -9.34 -25.70 11.13
C CYS A 163 -9.27 -27.12 11.70
N SER A 164 -8.91 -28.13 10.89
CA SER A 164 -8.82 -29.51 11.35
C SER A 164 -7.68 -29.77 12.34
N ILE A 165 -6.57 -29.03 12.22
CA ILE A 165 -5.44 -29.11 13.16
C ILE A 165 -5.59 -28.18 14.36
N ALA A 166 -6.49 -27.19 14.28
CA ALA A 166 -6.79 -26.25 15.35
C ALA A 166 -7.96 -26.78 16.22
N SER A 167 -7.66 -27.73 17.10
CA SER A 167 -8.58 -28.18 18.14
C SER A 167 -8.44 -27.30 19.38
N LEU A 168 -9.10 -26.14 19.37
CA LEU A 168 -9.26 -25.32 20.56
C LEU A 168 -10.53 -25.77 21.29
N ASP A 169 -10.41 -26.14 22.57
CA ASP A 169 -11.56 -26.44 23.43
C ASP A 169 -12.28 -25.13 23.79
N ALA A 170 -13.20 -24.74 22.92
CA ALA A 170 -13.94 -23.47 23.00
C ALA A 170 -15.08 -23.49 24.02
N ASN A 171 -15.30 -24.62 24.71
CA ASN A 171 -16.48 -24.82 25.55
C ASN A 171 -16.49 -23.96 26.83
N ASN A 172 -15.36 -23.33 27.19
CA ASN A 172 -15.26 -22.53 28.41
C ASN A 172 -14.36 -21.29 28.29
N THR A 173 -14.09 -20.81 27.07
CA THR A 173 -13.17 -19.68 26.82
C THR A 173 -13.94 -18.43 26.39
N LYS A 174 -13.71 -17.31 27.09
CA LYS A 174 -14.15 -15.99 26.65
C LYS A 174 -13.12 -15.47 25.65
N VAL A 175 -13.59 -14.93 24.51
CA VAL A 175 -12.73 -14.23 23.56
C VAL A 175 -12.09 -13.04 24.30
N PRO A 176 -10.75 -12.88 24.27
CA PRO A 176 -10.10 -11.74 24.88
C PRO A 176 -10.61 -10.45 24.26
N ASP A 177 -10.84 -9.43 25.08
CA ASP A 177 -11.15 -8.10 24.56
C ASP A 177 -9.90 -7.52 23.87
N PHE A 178 -10.10 -6.91 22.70
CA PHE A 178 -9.02 -6.31 21.92
C PHE A 178 -8.83 -4.86 22.36
N ASP A 179 -8.54 -4.65 23.64
CA ASP A 179 -8.11 -3.34 24.11
C ASP A 179 -6.66 -3.09 23.68
N ASP A 180 -6.36 -1.86 23.28
CA ASP A 180 -5.01 -1.37 23.03
C ASP A 180 -4.21 -1.41 24.35
N ARG A 181 -3.65 -2.57 24.69
CA ARG A 181 -2.90 -2.79 25.94
C ARG A 181 -1.49 -2.21 25.81
N ASP A 182 -1.37 -0.90 26.04
CA ASP A 182 -0.10 -0.16 26.14
C ASP A 182 0.51 -0.24 27.56
N ASP A 183 0.27 -1.36 28.27
CA ASP A 183 0.52 -1.52 29.71
C ASP A 183 1.94 -2.02 30.06
N MET A 184 2.81 -2.20 29.06
CA MET A 184 4.21 -2.59 29.29
C MET A 184 5.06 -1.38 29.66
N ILE A 185 5.80 -1.48 30.75
CA ILE A 185 6.74 -0.44 31.20
C ILE A 185 8.06 -0.54 30.43
N GLY A 186 8.47 -1.76 30.10
CA GLY A 186 9.73 -2.09 29.44
C GLY A 186 9.73 -1.81 27.94
N LEU A 187 10.92 -1.57 27.41
CA LEU A 187 11.12 -1.52 25.97
C LEU A 187 10.98 -2.94 25.39
N SER A 188 9.95 -3.15 24.59
CA SER A 188 9.73 -4.41 23.89
C SER A 188 10.32 -4.39 22.48
N ARG A 189 10.86 -5.53 22.05
CA ARG A 189 11.26 -5.78 20.66
C ARG A 189 10.80 -7.17 20.26
N MET A 190 9.95 -7.20 19.23
CA MET A 190 9.29 -8.42 18.75
C MET A 190 9.72 -8.73 17.31
N PHE A 191 9.92 -10.02 17.02
CA PHE A 191 10.05 -10.54 15.67
C PHE A 191 9.49 -11.97 15.63
N ALA A 192 8.32 -12.15 14.98
CA ALA A 192 7.60 -13.43 14.96
C ALA A 192 7.36 -13.97 16.38
N ASP A 193 7.82 -15.18 16.70
CA ASP A 193 7.75 -15.79 18.04
C ASP A 193 8.86 -15.33 19.00
N ASP A 194 9.94 -14.75 18.47
CA ASP A 194 11.05 -14.24 19.27
C ASP A 194 10.73 -12.85 19.85
N THR A 195 10.72 -12.75 21.18
CA THR A 195 10.46 -11.51 21.91
C THR A 195 11.55 -11.21 22.92
N SER A 196 11.95 -9.95 23.00
CA SER A 196 12.90 -9.43 23.99
C SER A 196 12.31 -8.22 24.69
N ILE A 197 12.58 -8.12 25.99
CA ILE A 197 12.06 -7.07 26.88
C ILE A 197 13.22 -6.53 27.69
N GLY A 198 13.36 -5.22 27.72
CA GLY A 198 14.45 -4.53 28.40
C GLY A 198 13.95 -3.42 29.31
N HIS A 199 14.60 -3.28 30.47
CA HIS A 199 14.41 -2.17 31.39
C HIS A 199 15.75 -1.49 31.68
N THR A 200 15.70 -0.23 32.10
CA THR A 200 16.87 0.51 32.58
C THR A 200 16.49 1.20 33.89
N ALA A 201 17.28 0.97 34.93
CA ALA A 201 17.06 1.52 36.26
C ALA A 201 18.41 1.84 36.94
N PRO A 202 18.46 2.78 37.90
CA PRO A 202 19.70 3.16 38.59
C PRO A 202 20.19 2.10 39.59
N ASP A 203 19.30 1.22 40.05
CA ASP A 203 19.57 0.17 41.02
C ASP A 203 18.82 -1.13 40.67
N GLU A 204 19.31 -2.24 41.20
CA GLU A 204 18.80 -3.59 40.92
C GLU A 204 17.40 -3.82 41.51
N THR A 205 17.08 -3.20 42.64
CA THR A 205 15.77 -3.36 43.31
C THR A 205 14.65 -2.75 42.47
N THR A 206 14.89 -1.56 41.92
CA THR A 206 13.97 -0.93 40.96
C THR A 206 13.85 -1.76 39.68
N LEU A 207 14.98 -2.25 39.15
CA LEU A 207 14.98 -3.09 37.94
C LEU A 207 14.16 -4.36 38.12
N GLN A 208 14.36 -5.06 39.25
CA GLN A 208 13.61 -6.26 39.62
C GLN A 208 12.11 -5.96 39.73
N SER A 209 11.74 -4.83 40.33
CA SER A 209 10.34 -4.44 40.49
C SER A 209 9.68 -4.22 39.13
N MET A 210 10.35 -3.49 38.22
CA MET A 210 9.83 -3.22 36.87
C MET A 210 9.68 -4.50 36.03
N ILE A 211 10.69 -5.38 36.03
CA ILE A 211 10.64 -6.65 35.30
C ILE A 211 9.50 -7.53 35.81
N ASN A 212 9.30 -7.62 37.13
CA ASN A 212 8.24 -8.46 37.69
C ASN A 212 6.84 -7.95 37.35
N ILE A 213 6.64 -6.64 37.27
CA ILE A 213 5.36 -6.05 36.83
C ILE A 213 5.07 -6.47 35.38
N ASP A 214 6.03 -6.28 34.47
CA ASP A 214 5.85 -6.64 33.07
C ASP A 214 5.65 -8.16 32.90
N LEU A 215 6.39 -9.00 33.64
CA LEU A 215 6.19 -10.45 33.64
C LEU A 215 4.79 -10.86 34.11
N GLN A 216 4.22 -10.17 35.10
CA GLN A 216 2.84 -10.41 35.54
C GLN A 216 1.84 -10.06 34.44
N ASN A 217 2.01 -8.92 33.78
CA ASN A 217 1.16 -8.47 32.67
C ASN A 217 1.22 -9.45 31.49
N ILE A 218 2.42 -9.89 31.13
CA ILE A 218 2.67 -10.87 30.06
C ILE A 218 2.07 -12.22 30.41
N ASN A 219 2.18 -12.66 31.67
CA ASN A 219 1.61 -13.92 32.10
C ASN A 219 0.07 -13.86 32.04
N SER A 220 -0.54 -12.76 32.47
CA SER A 220 -2.00 -12.57 32.33
C SER A 220 -2.41 -12.61 30.86
N TRP A 221 -1.71 -11.87 30.00
CA TRP A 221 -1.93 -11.89 28.55
C TRP A 221 -1.77 -13.29 27.96
N ALA A 222 -0.70 -14.01 28.29
CA ALA A 222 -0.48 -15.36 27.77
C ALA A 222 -1.61 -16.33 28.16
N ASN A 223 -2.15 -16.19 29.38
CA ASN A 223 -3.29 -17.00 29.81
C ASN A 223 -4.56 -16.65 29.02
N ASP A 224 -4.84 -15.35 28.81
CA ASP A 224 -5.98 -14.90 28.00
C ASP A 224 -5.90 -15.46 26.57
N TRP A 225 -4.69 -15.47 26.00
CA TRP A 225 -4.44 -15.84 24.60
C TRP A 225 -4.01 -17.30 24.41
N LEU A 226 -4.00 -18.10 25.48
CA LEU A 226 -3.57 -19.51 25.49
C LEU A 226 -2.14 -19.71 24.93
N VAL A 227 -1.27 -18.71 25.09
CA VAL A 227 0.14 -18.75 24.68
C VAL A 227 0.98 -19.35 25.81
N LYS A 228 1.93 -20.22 25.47
CA LYS A 228 2.88 -20.80 26.43
C LYS A 228 4.30 -20.34 26.12
N PHE A 229 4.94 -19.68 27.09
CA PHE A 229 6.36 -19.36 27.02
C PHE A 229 7.22 -20.56 27.43
N ASN A 230 8.33 -20.77 26.75
CA ASN A 230 9.24 -21.88 27.04
C ASN A 230 10.36 -21.43 28.00
N PRO A 231 10.29 -21.78 29.31
CA PRO A 231 11.26 -21.31 30.30
C PRO A 231 12.69 -21.77 30.00
N ASN A 232 12.87 -22.92 29.34
CA ASN A 232 14.20 -23.44 29.00
C ASN A 232 14.90 -22.64 27.91
N LYS A 233 14.13 -21.89 27.10
CA LYS A 233 14.66 -21.02 26.04
C LYS A 233 14.73 -19.54 26.47
N THR A 234 14.06 -19.18 27.56
CA THR A 234 14.06 -17.81 28.10
C THR A 234 15.36 -17.54 28.85
N ASN A 235 16.08 -16.50 28.43
CA ASN A 235 17.33 -16.09 29.07
C ASN A 235 17.21 -14.65 29.61
N ILE A 236 17.84 -14.39 30.75
CA ILE A 236 17.95 -13.05 31.35
C ILE A 236 19.38 -12.55 31.19
N MET A 237 19.54 -11.30 30.76
CA MET A 237 20.84 -10.64 30.66
C MET A 237 20.83 -9.35 31.47
N LEU A 238 21.83 -9.18 32.34
CA LEU A 238 22.04 -7.97 33.12
C LEU A 238 23.28 -7.23 32.61
N PHE A 239 23.09 -5.98 32.21
CA PHE A 239 24.19 -5.10 31.79
C PHE A 239 24.45 -4.06 32.88
N SER A 240 25.69 -3.98 33.37
CA SER A 240 26.11 -3.01 34.38
C SER A 240 27.46 -2.41 34.01
N ASN A 241 27.61 -1.10 34.25
CA ASN A 241 28.87 -0.39 34.03
C ASN A 241 29.88 -0.57 35.19
N LYS A 242 29.47 -1.20 36.30
CA LYS A 242 30.38 -1.52 37.40
C LYS A 242 31.12 -2.81 37.07
N ASN A 243 32.44 -2.75 36.95
CA ASN A 243 33.27 -3.95 36.94
C ASN A 243 33.04 -4.70 38.26
N SER A 244 32.36 -5.85 38.22
CA SER A 244 32.32 -6.75 39.37
C SER A 244 33.74 -7.26 39.59
N LYS A 245 34.47 -6.68 40.55
CA LYS A 245 35.65 -7.35 41.10
C LYS A 245 35.14 -8.64 41.73
N LYS A 246 35.63 -9.77 41.21
CA LYS A 246 35.48 -11.10 41.80
C LYS A 246 35.94 -11.09 43.26
#